data_AF-A7WMT8-F1
#
_entry.id   AF-A7WMT8-F1
#
_cell.length_a   1.000
_cell.length_b   1.000
_cell.length_c   1.000
_cell.angle_alpha   90.00
_cell.angle_beta   90.00
_cell.angle_gamma   90.00
#
_symmetry.space_group_name_H-M   'P 1'
#
loop_
_entity.id
_entity.type
_entity.pdbx_description
1 polymer ?
#
loop_
_entity_poly.entity_id
_entity_poly.type
_entity_poly.pdbx_seq_one_letter_code
_entity_poly.pdbx_strand_id
1 'polypeptide(L)'
;LNRVKDIIDSKNFSSPMNQVQSRIWLMHWSLFIFFNHDNGRTQIIDLFNQDKYLNAIQTSAPHLLRYLATAFIVNKRRRPQFKECIKVIQQEQYSHEDP
;
A
#
# COMPACT_ATOMS: atom_id res chain seq x y z
N LEU A 1 -0.06 -10.92 -9.81
CA LEU A 1 0.41 -9.62 -9.28
C LEU A 1 1.91 -9.41 -9.50
N ASN A 2 2.76 -10.36 -9.11
CA ASN A 2 4.23 -10.23 -9.16
C ASN A 2 4.78 -9.83 -10.53
N ARG A 3 4.32 -10.45 -11.63
CA ARG A 3 4.75 -10.06 -12.98
C ARG A 3 4.44 -8.60 -13.34
N VAL A 4 3.29 -8.07 -12.90
CA VAL A 4 2.92 -6.66 -13.16
C VAL A 4 3.77 -5.73 -12.29
N LYS A 5 3.99 -6.11 -11.04
CA LYS A 5 4.90 -5.42 -10.12
C LYS A 5 6.31 -5.31 -10.73
N ASP A 6 6.86 -6.43 -11.18
CA ASP A 6 8.21 -6.48 -11.76
C ASP A 6 8.33 -5.62 -13.01
N ILE A 7 7.29 -5.56 -13.86
CA ILE A 7 7.27 -4.67 -15.02
C ILE A 7 7.24 -3.20 -14.60
N ILE A 8 6.45 -2.83 -13.60
CA ILE A 8 6.37 -1.45 -13.10
C ILE A 8 7.66 -1.01 -12.41
N ASP A 9 8.37 -1.94 -11.76
CA ASP A 9 9.61 -1.64 -11.05
C ASP A 9 10.86 -1.70 -11.95
N SER A 10 10.83 -2.48 -13.04
CA SER A 10 11.95 -2.60 -14.01
C SER A 10 11.87 -1.66 -15.20
N LYS A 11 10.66 -1.22 -15.59
CA LYS A 11 10.49 -0.35 -16.75
C LYS A 11 10.93 1.08 -16.41
N ASN A 12 11.80 1.64 -17.23
CA ASN A 12 12.07 3.08 -17.22
C ASN A 12 10.88 3.80 -17.85
N PHE A 13 9.99 4.33 -17.02
CA PHE A 13 8.88 5.15 -17.47
C PHE A 13 9.42 6.49 -17.99
N SER A 14 8.89 6.95 -19.12
CA SER A 14 9.22 8.25 -19.71
C SER A 14 8.81 9.42 -18.82
N SER A 15 7.82 9.23 -17.94
CA SER A 15 7.40 10.21 -16.95
C SER A 15 7.28 9.55 -15.56
N PRO A 16 7.92 10.12 -14.51
CA PRO A 16 7.79 9.64 -13.13
C PRO A 16 6.32 9.62 -12.63
N MET A 17 5.49 10.55 -13.10
CA MET A 17 4.07 10.64 -12.76
C MET A 17 3.30 9.38 -13.20
N ASN A 18 3.56 8.91 -14.42
CA ASN A 18 2.91 7.71 -14.95
C ASN A 18 3.33 6.45 -14.19
N GLN A 19 4.55 6.42 -13.65
CA GLN A 19 5.01 5.32 -12.81
C GLN A 19 4.26 5.30 -11.47
N VAL A 20 4.10 6.46 -10.82
CA VAL A 20 3.34 6.58 -9.57
C VAL A 20 1.88 6.17 -9.79
N GLN A 21 1.24 6.64 -10.87
CA GLN A 21 -0.12 6.24 -11.21
C GLN A 21 -0.25 4.73 -11.44
N SER A 22 0.70 4.12 -12.13
CA SER A 22 0.72 2.66 -12.35
C SER A 22 0.86 1.88 -11.03
N ARG A 23 1.69 2.36 -10.09
CA ARG A 23 1.81 1.77 -8.74
C ARG A 23 0.51 1.89 -7.95
N ILE A 24 -0.17 3.03 -8.03
CA ILE A 24 -1.46 3.25 -7.34
C ILE A 24 -2.52 2.31 -7.86
N TRP A 25 -2.64 2.17 -9.19
CA TRP A 25 -3.55 1.20 -9.78
C TRP A 25 -3.21 -0.20 -9.29
N LEU A 26 -1.94 -0.62 -9.35
CA LEU A 26 -1.54 -1.94 -8.83
C LEU A 26 -1.97 -2.15 -7.38
N MET A 27 -1.81 -1.15 -6.51
CA MET A 27 -2.25 -1.21 -5.12
C MET A 27 -3.77 -1.39 -5.02
N HIS A 28 -4.57 -0.64 -5.79
CA HIS A 28 -6.02 -0.82 -5.82
C HIS A 28 -6.43 -2.22 -6.30
N TRP A 29 -5.81 -2.72 -7.38
CA TRP A 29 -6.07 -4.09 -7.87
C TRP A 29 -5.64 -5.14 -6.84
N SER A 30 -4.57 -4.90 -6.08
CA SER A 30 -4.13 -5.82 -5.04
C SER A 30 -5.15 -5.98 -3.91
N LEU A 31 -5.92 -4.92 -3.59
CA LEU A 31 -6.99 -5.00 -2.57
C LEU A 31 -8.06 -6.03 -2.92
N PHE A 32 -8.36 -6.27 -4.20
CA PHE A 32 -9.29 -7.34 -4.57
C PHE A 32 -8.75 -8.73 -4.23
N ILE A 33 -7.44 -8.93 -4.33
CA ILE A 33 -6.78 -10.19 -3.97
C ILE A 33 -6.69 -10.35 -2.45
N PHE A 34 -6.63 -9.25 -1.68
CA PHE A 34 -6.72 -9.25 -0.21
C PHE A 34 -7.92 -10.04 0.30
N PHE A 35 -9.09 -9.72 -0.25
CA PHE A 35 -10.37 -10.21 0.27
C PHE A 35 -10.64 -11.66 -0.15
N ASN A 36 -9.95 -12.15 -1.18
CA ASN A 36 -10.23 -13.44 -1.81
C ASN A 36 -9.14 -14.51 -1.54
N HIS A 37 -8.09 -14.20 -0.78
CA HIS A 37 -7.00 -15.15 -0.53
C HIS A 37 -6.52 -15.11 0.93
N ASP A 38 -6.41 -16.27 1.58
CA ASP A 38 -6.05 -16.37 3.01
C ASP A 38 -4.70 -15.70 3.35
N ASN A 39 -3.70 -15.85 2.46
CA ASN A 39 -2.39 -15.22 2.61
C ASN A 39 -2.29 -13.82 1.98
N GLY A 40 -3.35 -13.30 1.36
CA GLY A 40 -3.35 -11.99 0.69
C GLY A 40 -3.04 -10.84 1.67
N ARG A 41 -3.40 -11.03 2.94
CA ARG A 41 -3.20 -10.04 4.02
C ARG A 41 -1.74 -9.72 4.27
N THR A 42 -0.90 -10.75 4.35
CA THR A 42 0.54 -10.58 4.57
C THR A 42 1.20 -9.96 3.33
N GLN A 43 0.79 -10.39 2.14
CA GLN A 43 1.35 -9.88 0.88
C GLN A 43 1.06 -8.40 0.65
N ILE A 44 -0.12 -7.91 1.05
CA ILE A 44 -0.45 -6.48 0.95
C ILE A 44 0.33 -5.65 1.95
N ILE A 45 0.46 -6.12 3.20
CA ILE A 45 1.31 -5.45 4.17
C ILE A 45 2.74 -5.33 3.63
N ASP A 46 3.30 -6.43 3.12
CA ASP A 46 4.66 -6.45 2.58
C ASP A 46 4.81 -5.63 1.27
N LEU A 47 3.74 -5.39 0.53
CA LEU A 47 3.74 -4.54 -0.69
C LEU A 47 3.60 -3.05 -0.36
N PHE A 48 2.62 -2.69 0.47
CA PHE A 48 2.30 -1.30 0.79
C PHE A 48 3.36 -0.67 1.70
N ASN A 49 4.01 -1.48 2.54
CA ASN A 49 5.08 -1.02 3.43
C ASN A 49 6.43 -0.84 2.73
N GLN A 50 6.50 -0.98 1.40
CA GLN A 50 7.71 -0.66 0.62
C GLN A 50 7.74 0.85 0.36
N ASP A 51 8.88 1.50 0.57
CA ASP A 51 9.02 2.97 0.46
C ASP A 51 8.45 3.54 -0.84
N LYS A 52 8.66 2.85 -1.97
CA LYS A 52 8.16 3.26 -3.29
C LYS A 52 6.63 3.33 -3.37
N TYR A 53 5.95 2.42 -2.67
CA TYR A 53 4.50 2.31 -2.65
C TYR A 53 3.91 3.20 -1.55
N LEU A 54 4.58 3.29 -0.40
CA LEU A 54 4.21 4.20 0.68
C LEU A 54 4.24 5.66 0.21
N ASN A 55 5.30 6.08 -0.49
CA ASN A 55 5.38 7.42 -1.07
C ASN A 55 4.25 7.68 -2.08
N ALA A 56 3.86 6.67 -2.87
CA ALA A 56 2.75 6.79 -3.81
C ALA A 56 1.39 6.94 -3.11
N ILE A 57 1.21 6.28 -1.95
CA ILE A 57 0.03 6.44 -1.09
C ILE A 57 -0.03 7.86 -0.55
N GLN A 58 1.06 8.35 0.06
CA GLN A 58 1.13 9.71 0.65
C GLN A 58 0.92 10.82 -0.39
N THR A 59 1.43 10.63 -1.62
CA THR A 59 1.37 11.68 -2.65
C THR A 59 0.02 11.78 -3.34
N SER A 60 -0.74 10.69 -3.47
CA SER A 60 -1.87 10.66 -4.43
C SER A 60 -3.06 9.79 -4.02
N ALA A 61 -2.94 8.93 -2.99
CA ALA A 61 -4.02 8.02 -2.61
C ALA A 61 -4.02 7.71 -1.09
N PRO A 62 -4.21 8.73 -0.22
CA PRO A 62 -4.14 8.54 1.24
C PRO A 62 -5.20 7.59 1.78
N HIS A 63 -6.37 7.47 1.13
CA HIS A 63 -7.43 6.52 1.49
C HIS A 63 -7.01 5.05 1.44
N LEU A 64 -5.88 4.72 0.81
CA LEU A 64 -5.32 3.36 0.85
C LEU A 64 -4.78 2.97 2.24
N LEU A 65 -4.42 3.94 3.09
CA LEU A 65 -3.93 3.71 4.45
C LEU A 65 -4.96 3.00 5.32
N ARG A 66 -6.26 3.24 5.12
CA ARG A 66 -7.32 2.55 5.86
C ARG A 66 -7.30 1.03 5.64
N TYR A 67 -7.02 0.61 4.40
CA TYR A 67 -6.92 -0.81 4.05
C TYR A 67 -5.64 -1.43 4.60
N LEU A 68 -4.56 -0.64 4.67
CA LEU A 68 -3.34 -1.06 5.34
C LEU A 68 -3.56 -1.25 6.86
N ALA A 69 -4.24 -0.32 7.51
CA ALA A 69 -4.58 -0.39 8.93
C ALA A 69 -5.46 -1.62 9.24
N THR A 70 -6.53 -1.84 8.46
CA THR A 70 -7.38 -3.03 8.60
C THR A 70 -6.61 -4.33 8.36
N ALA A 71 -5.71 -4.37 7.37
CA ALA A 71 -4.85 -5.52 7.12
C ALA A 71 -3.96 -5.86 8.34
N PHE A 72 -3.38 -4.85 8.99
CA PHE A 72 -2.60 -5.04 10.22
C PHE A 72 -3.44 -5.50 11.41
N ILE A 73 -4.64 -4.92 11.61
CA ILE A 73 -5.54 -5.29 12.71
C ILE A 73 -5.98 -6.75 12.60
N VAL A 74 -6.35 -7.18 11.38
CA VAL A 74 -6.78 -8.54 11.11
C VAL A 74 -5.61 -9.52 11.20
N ASN A 75 -4.38 -9.10 10.87
CA ASN A 75 -3.18 -9.94 10.93
C ASN A 75 -2.43 -9.82 12.26
N LYS A 76 -2.89 -10.59 13.27
CA LYS A 76 -2.32 -10.58 14.63
C LYS A 76 -0.82 -10.91 14.73
N ARG A 77 -0.21 -11.54 13.71
CA ARG A 77 1.21 -11.92 13.72
C ARG A 77 2.17 -10.74 13.48
N ARG A 78 1.69 -9.62 12.92
CA ARG A 78 2.50 -8.49 12.43
C ARG A 78 2.40 -7.24 13.32
N ARG A 79 1.96 -7.39 14.57
CA ARG A 79 1.79 -6.28 15.55
C ARG A 79 3.00 -5.36 15.74
N PRO A 80 4.28 -5.80 15.68
CA PRO A 80 5.41 -4.88 15.84
C PRO A 80 5.46 -3.82 14.74
N GLN A 81 5.15 -4.20 13.49
CA GLN A 81 5.15 -3.32 12.32
C GLN A 81 3.95 -2.36 12.30
N PHE A 82 2.89 -2.70 13.02
CA PHE A 82 1.72 -1.84 13.18
C PHE A 82 2.05 -0.51 13.86
N LYS A 83 2.99 -0.50 14.83
CA LYS A 83 3.41 0.75 15.48
C LYS A 83 4.03 1.75 14.49
N GLU A 84 4.82 1.25 13.55
CA GLU A 84 5.43 2.11 12.53
C GLU A 84 4.38 2.61 11.53
N CYS A 85 3.44 1.74 11.16
CA CYS A 85 2.30 2.14 10.33
C CYS A 85 1.44 3.22 11.01
N ILE A 86 1.21 3.14 12.32
CA ILE A 86 0.48 4.18 13.08
C ILE A 86 1.20 5.53 12.98
N LYS A 87 2.54 5.57 13.08
CA LYS A 87 3.28 6.84 12.93
C LYS A 87 3.05 7.47 11.56
N VAL A 88 3.07 6.66 10.50
CA VAL A 88 2.79 7.14 9.13
C VAL A 88 1.36 7.65 9.03
N ILE A 89 0.39 6.92 9.58
CA ILE A 89 -1.02 7.37 9.61
C ILE A 89 -1.14 8.71 10.35
N GLN A 90 -0.51 8.86 11.51
CA GLN A 90 -0.51 10.10 12.31
C GLN A 90 0.11 11.28 11.56
N GLN A 91 1.17 11.05 10.78
CA GLN A 91 1.75 12.08 9.92
C GLN A 91 0.78 12.52 8.82
N GLU A 92 0.01 11.57 8.27
CA GLU A 92 -0.93 11.83 7.17
C GLU A 92 -2.31 12.32 7.63
N GLN A 93 -2.59 12.38 8.94
CA GLN A 93 -3.88 12.84 9.49
C GLN A 93 -4.25 14.26 9.06
N TYR A 94 -3.27 15.12 8.76
CA TYR A 94 -3.53 16.47 8.23
C TYR A 94 -4.18 16.44 6.83
N SER A 95 -3.89 15.40 6.04
CA SER A 95 -4.32 15.27 4.64
C SER A 95 -5.63 14.50 4.49
N HIS A 96 -5.90 13.55 5.39
CA HIS A 96 -7.10 12.72 5.34
C HIS A 96 -7.56 12.29 6.74
N GLU A 97 -8.77 12.67 7.12
CA GLU A 97 -9.46 12.18 8.31
C GLU A 97 -10.40 11.03 7.93
N ASP A 98 -10.08 9.82 8.39
CA ASP A 98 -10.96 8.66 8.37
C ASP A 98 -11.57 8.47 9.78
N PRO A 99 -12.89 8.22 9.91
CA PRO A 99 -13.61 8.10 11.20
C PRO A 99 -13.32 6.81 11.98
#